data_AF-A0A1V6SQF4-F1
#
_entry.id   AF-A0A1V6SQF4-F1
#
_cell.length_a   1.000
_cell.length_b   1.000
_cell.length_c   1.000
_cell.angle_alpha   90.00
_cell.angle_beta   90.00
_cell.angle_gamma   90.00
#
_symmetry.space_group_name_H-M   'P 1'
#
loop_
_entity.id
_entity.type
_entity.pdbx_description
1 polymer ?
#
loop_
_entity_poly.entity_id
_entity_poly.type
_entity_poly.pdbx_seq_one_letter_code
_entity_poly.pdbx_strand_id
1 'polypeptide(L)'
;MAMRLFSLPRVAPVAFALPSIPIAITVPPLLADLWESVLRAVPKKKTSHMKKRHRQMAGKALKDVQSLNKCPGCGQIKRAHLLCPHCVREIKDSWKTAQTA
;
A
#
# COMPACT_ATOMS: atom_id res chain seq x y z
N MET A 1 4.07 23.83 13.24
CA MET A 1 4.25 22.37 13.39
C MET A 1 3.07 21.84 14.21
N ALA A 2 1.96 21.50 13.56
CA ALA A 2 0.72 21.10 14.24
C ALA A 2 0.70 19.58 14.41
N MET A 3 0.90 19.10 15.64
CA MET A 3 0.68 17.70 16.01
C MET A 3 -0.83 17.47 16.13
N ARG A 4 -1.42 16.77 15.15
CA ARG A 4 -2.78 16.26 15.27
C ARG A 4 -2.80 15.14 16.32
N LEU A 5 -3.43 15.40 17.46
CA LEU A 5 -3.80 14.40 18.45
C LEU A 5 -4.78 13.42 17.78
N PHE A 6 -4.32 12.18 17.58
CA PHE A 6 -5.17 11.07 17.17
C PHE A 6 -6.03 10.67 18.38
N SER A 7 -7.31 11.02 18.35
CA SER A 7 -8.29 10.51 19.30
C SER A 7 -8.54 9.02 19.04
N LEU A 8 -8.11 8.16 19.96
CA LEU A 8 -8.41 6.73 19.92
C LEU A 8 -9.88 6.49 20.30
N PRO A 9 -10.63 5.65 19.57
CA PRO A 9 -12.01 5.35 19.90
C PRO A 9 -12.05 4.50 21.17
N ARG A 10 -12.94 4.86 22.08
CA ARG A 10 -13.19 4.16 23.34
C ARG A 10 -14.04 2.93 23.05
N VAL A 11 -13.39 1.78 22.85
CA VAL A 11 -14.06 0.50 22.62
C VAL A 11 -14.50 -0.08 23.96
N ALA A 12 -15.80 -0.39 24.11
CA ALA A 12 -16.37 -0.98 25.32
C ALA A 12 -15.91 -2.45 25.47
N PRO A 13 -15.64 -2.94 26.70
CA PRO A 13 -15.25 -4.33 26.89
C PRO A 13 -16.48 -5.23 26.77
N VAL A 14 -16.52 -6.05 25.72
CA VAL A 14 -17.47 -7.16 25.61
C VAL A 14 -16.98 -8.27 26.55
N ALA A 15 -17.74 -8.53 27.61
CA ALA A 15 -17.49 -9.65 28.51
C ALA A 15 -17.86 -10.95 27.79
N PHE A 16 -16.85 -11.66 27.29
CA PHE A 16 -17.00 -13.03 26.79
C PHE A 16 -17.23 -13.97 27.98
N ALA A 17 -18.48 -14.41 28.17
CA ALA A 17 -18.80 -15.52 29.07
C ALA A 17 -18.41 -16.83 28.38
N LEU A 18 -17.25 -17.39 28.73
CA LEU A 18 -16.80 -18.70 28.28
C LEU A 18 -17.31 -19.76 29.28
N PRO A 19 -18.11 -20.76 28.86
CA PRO A 19 -18.37 -21.92 29.70
C PRO A 19 -17.06 -22.67 29.95
N SER A 20 -16.79 -22.97 31.21
CA SER A 20 -15.60 -23.69 31.67
C SER A 20 -15.63 -25.14 31.21
N ILE A 21 -15.26 -25.37 29.96
CA ILE A 21 -14.90 -26.69 29.43
C ILE A 21 -13.46 -26.96 29.89
N PRO A 22 -13.15 -28.10 30.54
CA PRO A 22 -11.77 -28.44 30.85
C PRO A 22 -11.06 -28.77 29.53
N ILE A 23 -10.50 -27.75 28.90
CA ILE A 23 -9.58 -27.91 27.78
C ILE A 23 -8.32 -28.50 28.39
N ALA A 24 -8.15 -29.83 28.29
CA ALA A 24 -6.83 -30.41 28.41
C ALA A 24 -6.01 -29.82 27.27
N ILE A 25 -5.21 -28.80 27.58
CA ILE A 25 -4.33 -28.12 26.64
C ILE A 25 -3.18 -29.10 26.32
N THR A 26 -3.46 -30.11 25.50
CA THR A 26 -2.42 -30.83 24.78
C THR A 26 -1.99 -29.90 23.66
N VAL A 27 -1.15 -28.91 23.99
CA VAL A 27 -0.57 -28.01 22.99
C VAL A 27 0.06 -28.92 21.94
N PRO A 28 -0.44 -28.93 20.69
CA PRO A 28 0.20 -29.69 19.65
C PRO A 28 1.65 -29.20 19.57
N PRO A 29 2.66 -30.08 19.47
CA PRO A 29 4.07 -29.66 19.41
C PRO A 29 4.31 -28.62 18.29
N LEU A 30 3.49 -28.66 17.24
CA LEU A 30 3.42 -27.66 16.17
C LEU A 30 3.19 -26.22 16.68
N LEU A 31 2.35 -26.02 17.69
CA LEU A 31 2.02 -24.68 18.22
C LEU A 31 3.13 -24.17 19.14
N ALA A 32 3.79 -25.05 19.89
CA ALA A 32 4.95 -24.69 20.70
C ALA A 32 6.13 -24.22 19.82
N ASP A 33 6.37 -24.90 18.69
CA ASP A 33 7.40 -24.51 17.71
C ASP A 33 7.10 -23.16 17.06
N LEU A 34 5.82 -22.86 16.82
CA LEU A 34 5.39 -21.56 16.29
C LEU A 34 5.64 -20.42 17.28
N TRP A 35 5.44 -20.64 18.59
CA TRP A 35 5.72 -19.64 19.62
C TRP A 35 7.21 -19.33 19.75
N GLU A 36 8.07 -20.34 19.73
CA GLU A 36 9.52 -20.18 19.78
C GLU A 36 10.04 -19.45 18.53
N SER A 37 9.52 -19.79 17.35
CA SER A 37 9.86 -19.11 16.08
C SER A 37 9.47 -17.63 16.11
N VAL A 38 8.28 -17.29 16.60
CA VAL A 38 7.80 -15.90 16.67
C VAL A 38 8.63 -15.07 17.66
N LEU A 39 8.91 -15.62 18.85
CA LEU A 39 9.74 -14.92 19.85
C LEU A 39 11.18 -14.70 19.36
N ARG A 40 11.71 -15.62 18.55
CA ARG A 40 13.07 -15.53 17.99
C ARG A 40 13.16 -14.67 16.72
N ALA A 41 12.05 -14.45 16.01
CA ALA A 41 11.98 -13.64 14.79
C ALA A 41 11.94 -12.11 15.01
N VAL A 42 11.87 -11.64 16.27
CA VAL A 42 11.84 -10.21 16.58
C VAL A 42 13.23 -9.59 16.37
N PRO A 43 13.33 -8.41 15.70
CA PRO A 43 14.60 -7.71 15.55
C PRO A 43 15.28 -7.46 16.89
N LYS A 44 16.43 -8.09 17.11
CA LYS A 44 17.17 -8.00 18.38
C LYS A 44 17.58 -6.57 18.74
N LYS A 45 17.81 -5.72 17.74
CA LYS A 45 18.30 -4.34 17.88
C LYS A 45 17.69 -3.41 16.83
N LYS A 46 17.50 -2.14 17.19
CA LYS A 46 17.07 -1.08 16.28
C LYS A 46 18.15 -0.81 15.22
N THR A 47 17.76 -0.65 13.95
CA THR A 47 18.70 -0.31 12.87
C THR A 47 19.25 1.11 13.03
N SER A 48 20.54 1.32 12.73
CA SER A 48 21.14 2.66 12.71
C SER A 48 20.56 3.55 11.61
N HIS A 49 20.70 4.86 11.76
CA HIS A 49 20.25 5.84 10.77
C HIS A 49 20.86 5.58 9.38
N MET A 50 22.17 5.31 9.32
CA MET A 50 22.89 4.97 8.10
C MET A 50 22.31 3.74 7.40
N LYS A 51 22.13 2.62 8.12
CA LYS A 51 21.57 1.37 7.57
C LYS A 51 20.13 1.55 7.06
N LYS A 52 19.34 2.38 7.74
CA LYS A 52 17.98 2.75 7.29
C LYS A 52 18.04 3.56 6.00
N ARG A 53 18.88 4.59 5.92
CA ARG A 53 19.02 5.46 4.73
C ARG A 53 19.50 4.68 3.51
N HIS A 54 20.54 3.84 3.64
CA HIS A 54 21.01 3.01 2.53
C HIS A 54 19.92 2.07 2.02
N ARG A 55 19.19 1.40 2.92
CA ARG A 55 18.08 0.53 2.52
C ARG A 55 16.96 1.29 1.80
N GLN A 56 16.69 2.55 2.18
CA GLN A 56 15.59 3.33 1.63
C GLN A 56 15.96 4.06 0.33
N MET A 57 17.18 4.58 0.23
CA MET A 57 17.56 5.54 -0.82
C MET A 57 18.56 4.97 -1.84
N ALA A 58 19.36 3.97 -1.48
CA ALA A 58 20.34 3.43 -2.43
C ALA A 58 19.63 2.67 -3.56
N GLY A 59 19.72 3.17 -4.79
CA GLY A 59 19.16 2.52 -5.98
C GLY A 59 17.62 2.52 -6.07
N LYS A 60 16.93 3.20 -5.16
CA LYS A 60 15.44 3.26 -5.09
C LYS A 60 14.87 4.62 -5.50
N ALA A 61 15.69 5.45 -6.16
CA ALA A 61 15.22 6.73 -6.68
C ALA A 61 14.15 6.51 -7.76
N LEU A 62 13.18 7.43 -7.82
CA LEU A 62 12.21 7.46 -8.91
C LEU A 62 12.97 7.79 -10.20
N LYS A 63 12.82 6.94 -11.22
CA LYS A 63 13.46 7.15 -12.51
C LYS A 63 12.69 8.19 -13.31
N ASP A 64 13.40 9.12 -13.94
CA ASP A 64 12.80 10.11 -14.81
C ASP A 64 12.26 9.45 -16.09
N VAL A 65 11.06 9.86 -16.48
CA VAL A 65 10.41 9.36 -17.70
C VAL A 65 10.80 10.26 -18.86
N GLN A 66 11.79 9.82 -19.66
CA GLN A 66 12.28 10.55 -20.84
C GLN A 66 11.43 10.35 -22.10
N SER A 67 10.54 9.35 -22.08
CA SER A 67 9.71 8.96 -23.23
C SER A 67 8.48 9.86 -23.39
N LEU A 68 8.67 11.17 -23.52
CA LEU A 68 7.61 12.17 -23.64
C LEU A 68 7.70 12.90 -24.99
N ASN A 69 6.62 12.85 -25.77
CA ASN A 69 6.51 13.47 -27.09
C ASN A 69 5.32 14.44 -27.13
N LYS A 70 5.33 15.42 -28.04
CA LYS A 70 4.15 16.28 -28.27
C LYS A 70 3.08 15.54 -29.08
N CYS A 71 1.81 15.76 -28.75
CA CYS A 71 0.69 15.22 -29.49
C CYS A 71 0.50 16.00 -30.81
N PRO A 72 0.34 15.33 -31.96
CA PRO A 72 0.12 16.01 -33.24
C PRO A 72 -1.27 16.65 -33.37
N GLY A 73 -2.26 16.22 -32.59
CA GLY A 73 -3.61 16.80 -32.62
C GLY A 73 -3.76 18.02 -31.72
N CYS A 74 -3.57 17.85 -30.40
CA CYS A 74 -3.79 18.90 -29.40
C CYS A 74 -2.52 19.65 -28.96
N GLY A 75 -1.32 19.26 -29.41
CA GLY A 75 -0.06 19.89 -29.02
C GLY A 75 0.44 19.60 -27.58
N GLN A 76 -0.37 18.95 -26.74
CA GLN A 76 0.00 18.62 -25.36
C GLN A 76 1.04 17.49 -25.27
N ILE A 77 1.76 17.42 -24.15
CA ILE A 77 2.74 16.36 -23.90
C ILE A 77 2.02 15.04 -23.65
N LYS A 78 2.44 13.99 -24.35
CA LYS A 78 1.98 12.61 -24.18
C LYS A 78 3.17 11.67 -24.00
N ARG A 79 2.91 10.45 -23.53
CA ARG A 79 3.93 9.39 -23.53
C ARG A 79 4.18 8.89 -24.95
N ALA A 80 5.43 8.54 -25.25
CA ALA A 80 5.80 7.89 -26.50
C ALA A 80 5.02 6.57 -26.66
N HIS A 81 4.63 6.24 -27.89
CA HIS A 81 3.87 5.04 -28.26
C HIS A 81 2.48 4.87 -27.63
N LEU A 82 1.98 5.86 -26.87
CA LEU A 82 0.61 5.88 -26.36
C LEU A 82 -0.22 6.93 -27.12
N LEU A 83 -1.53 6.64 -27.24
CA LEU A 83 -2.51 7.62 -27.69
C LEU A 83 -2.63 8.75 -26.67
N CYS A 84 -2.95 9.96 -27.15
CA CYS A 84 -3.10 11.11 -26.28
C CYS A 84 -4.36 10.96 -25.42
N PRO A 85 -4.26 11.07 -24.08
CA PRO A 85 -5.43 10.92 -23.21
C PRO A 85 -6.47 12.03 -23.42
N HIS A 86 -6.07 13.22 -23.85
CA HIS A 86 -7.00 14.32 -24.09
C HIS A 86 -7.81 14.12 -25.38
N CYS A 87 -7.13 13.93 -26.52
CA CYS A 87 -7.82 13.69 -27.80
C CYS A 87 -8.73 12.46 -27.74
N VAL A 88 -8.30 11.36 -27.10
CA VAL A 88 -9.12 10.15 -26.98
C VAL A 88 -10.37 10.41 -26.14
N ARG A 89 -10.29 11.24 -25.09
CA ARG A 89 -11.45 11.61 -24.27
C ARG A 89 -12.47 12.41 -25.08
N GLU A 90 -12.02 13.43 -25.80
CA GLU A 90 -12.88 14.27 -26.64
C GLU A 90 -13.61 13.46 -27.71
N ILE A 91 -12.90 12.57 -28.41
CA ILE A 91 -13.48 11.69 -29.43
C ILE A 91 -14.48 10.71 -28.79
N LYS A 92 -14.15 10.15 -27.63
CA LYS A 92 -15.04 9.22 -26.94
C LYS A 92 -16.33 9.91 -26.48
N ASP A 93 -16.24 11.15 -26.01
CA ASP A 93 -17.39 11.90 -25.55
C ASP A 93 -18.27 12.35 -26.73
N SER A 94 -17.69 12.74 -27.86
CA SER A 94 -18.47 13.04 -29.07
C SER A 94 -19.23 11.81 -29.60
N TRP A 95 -18.61 10.63 -29.60
CA TRP A 95 -19.27 9.38 -29.99
C TRP A 95 -20.41 8.98 -29.06
N LYS A 96 -20.27 9.20 -27.74
CA LYS A 96 -21.37 8.95 -26.80
C LYS A 96 -22.55 9.86 -27.08
N THR A 97 -22.31 11.17 -27.26
CA THR A 97 -23.37 12.13 -27.57
C THR A 97 -24.11 11.76 -28.85
N ALA A 98 -23.36 11.33 -29.89
CA ALA A 98 -23.94 10.88 -31.15
C ALA A 98 -24.75 9.58 -31.05
N GLN A 99 -24.49 8.71 -30.07
CA GLN A 99 -25.25 7.48 -29.83
C GLN A 99 -26.51 7.70 -29.00
N THR A 100 -26.54 8.76 -28.19
CA THR A 100 -27.69 9.13 -27.35
C THR A 100 -28.71 10.03 -28.05
N ALA A 101 -28.38 10.51 -29.25
CA ALA A 101 -29.28 11.25 -30.14
C ALA A 101 -29.97 10.28 -31.12
#